data_AF-A0A7Z0QUG3-F1
#
_entry.id   AF-A0A7Z0QUG3-F1
#
_cell.length_a   1.000
_cell.length_b   1.000
_cell.length_c   1.000
_cell.angle_alpha   90.00
_cell.angle_beta   90.00
_cell.angle_gamma   90.00
#
_symmetry.space_group_name_H-M   'P 1'
#
loop_
_entity.id
_entity.type
_entity.pdbx_description
1 polymer ?
#
loop_
_entity_poly.entity_id
_entity_poly.type
_entity_poly.pdbx_seq_one_letter_code
_entity_poly.pdbx_strand_id
1 'polypeptide(L)'
;MSETAPQVYTDSADIERLKRLQLALDGESVVEVTFHDGRVVSGTIPERPTLQTFFDPDGREGTNGVFRLDHGQEDIAVRLFWLGDVTGVRRIDSR
;
A
#
# COMPACT_ATOMS: atom_id res chain seq x y z
N MET A 1 -19.19 0.15 -10.67
CA MET A 1 -18.57 -1.18 -10.65
C MET A 1 -17.89 -1.32 -9.31
N SER A 2 -18.15 -2.39 -8.58
CA SER A 2 -17.49 -2.66 -7.31
C SER A 2 -16.06 -3.13 -7.56
N GLU A 3 -15.07 -2.55 -6.89
CA GLU A 3 -13.68 -3.00 -7.01
C GLU A 3 -13.43 -4.24 -6.15
N THR A 4 -12.58 -5.14 -6.65
CA THR A 4 -12.25 -6.40 -5.97
C THR A 4 -10.82 -6.37 -5.45
N ALA A 5 -10.59 -6.97 -4.29
CA ALA A 5 -9.27 -7.12 -3.69
C ALA A 5 -9.06 -8.59 -3.27
N PRO A 6 -7.82 -9.11 -3.26
CA PRO A 6 -7.55 -10.45 -2.74
C PRO A 6 -7.93 -10.61 -1.26
N GLN A 7 -7.87 -9.51 -0.51
CA GLN A 7 -8.23 -9.45 0.90
C GLN A 7 -8.78 -8.06 1.24
N VAL A 8 -9.74 -8.04 2.17
CA VAL A 8 -10.30 -6.81 2.76
C VAL A 8 -10.21 -6.86 4.28
N TYR A 9 -10.28 -5.69 4.90
CA TYR A 9 -10.18 -5.55 6.36
C TYR A 9 -11.43 -4.84 6.89
N THR A 10 -12.05 -5.45 7.90
CA THR A 10 -13.29 -4.95 8.54
C THR A 10 -13.08 -4.57 10.01
N ASP A 11 -12.07 -5.15 10.65
CA ASP A 11 -11.78 -4.87 12.05
C ASP A 11 -11.17 -3.48 12.22
N SER A 12 -11.62 -2.76 13.25
CA SER A 12 -11.18 -1.37 13.48
C SER A 12 -9.66 -1.27 13.67
N ALA A 13 -9.03 -2.26 14.31
CA ALA A 13 -7.59 -2.27 14.51
C ALA A 13 -6.81 -2.33 13.19
N ASP A 14 -7.29 -3.13 12.24
CA ASP A 14 -6.68 -3.23 10.91
C ASP A 14 -6.92 -1.98 10.07
N ILE A 15 -8.12 -1.40 10.15
CA ILE A 15 -8.42 -0.14 9.46
C ILE A 15 -7.52 0.98 9.97
N GLU A 16 -7.27 1.06 11.28
CA GLU A 16 -6.33 2.04 11.85
C GLU A 16 -4.86 1.73 11.48
N ARG A 17 -4.49 0.45 11.29
CA ARG A 17 -3.19 0.08 10.70
C ARG A 17 -3.07 0.62 9.27
N LEU A 18 -4.08 0.40 8.43
CA LEU A 18 -4.11 0.89 7.04
C LEU A 18 -4.02 2.42 6.97
N LYS A 19 -4.74 3.14 7.83
CA LYS A 19 -4.66 4.62 7.91
C LYS A 19 -3.26 5.11 8.29
N ARG A 20 -2.60 4.44 9.25
CA ARG A 20 -1.22 4.80 9.62
C ARG A 20 -0.25 4.55 8.46
N LEU A 21 -0.40 3.44 7.74
CA LEU A 21 0.40 3.17 6.55
C LEU A 21 0.14 4.20 5.44
N GLN A 22 -1.12 4.57 5.22
CA GLN A 22 -1.51 5.62 4.27
C GLN A 22 -0.82 6.96 4.58
N LEU A 23 -0.75 7.33 5.86
CA LEU A 23 -0.07 8.56 6.28
C LEU A 23 1.46 8.46 6.20
N ALA A 24 2.02 7.27 6.43
CA ALA A 24 3.46 7.05 6.33
C ALA A 24 3.97 7.06 4.87
N LEU A 25 3.14 6.59 3.94
CA LEU A 25 3.38 6.65 2.50
C LEU A 25 2.91 8.01 1.94
N ASP A 26 3.58 9.07 2.40
CA ASP A 26 3.33 10.40 1.89
C ASP A 26 3.71 10.50 0.40
N GLY A 27 3.01 11.36 -0.34
CA GLY A 27 3.34 11.60 -1.74
C GLY A 27 4.76 12.15 -1.88
N GLU A 28 5.36 11.91 -3.05
CA GLU A 28 6.69 12.42 -3.42
C GLU A 28 7.81 12.02 -2.43
N SER A 29 7.66 10.87 -1.75
CA SER A 29 8.61 10.39 -0.74
C SER A 29 9.34 9.14 -1.21
N VAL A 30 10.64 9.04 -0.88
CA VAL A 30 11.43 7.82 -1.12
C VAL A 30 11.38 6.93 0.11
N VAL A 31 10.91 5.71 -0.06
CA VAL A 31 10.64 4.78 1.04
C VAL A 31 11.20 3.39 0.75
N GLU A 32 11.43 2.66 1.83
CA GLU A 32 11.59 1.21 1.86
C GLU A 32 10.35 0.59 2.50
N VAL A 33 9.72 -0.35 1.81
CA VAL A 33 8.49 -1.02 2.23
C VAL A 33 8.78 -2.49 2.51
N THR A 34 8.38 -2.96 3.68
CA THR A 34 8.43 -4.38 4.06
C THR A 34 7.04 -4.99 3.94
N PHE A 35 6.96 -6.17 3.33
CA PHE A 35 5.73 -6.91 3.11
C PHE A 35 5.60 -8.10 4.07
N HIS A 36 4.40 -8.67 4.17
CA HIS A 36 4.12 -9.82 5.03
C HIS A 36 4.92 -11.08 4.66
N ASP A 37 5.30 -11.21 3.39
CA ASP A 37 6.11 -12.31 2.85
C ASP A 37 7.63 -12.13 3.14
N GLY A 38 8.00 -11.05 3.86
CA GLY A 38 9.38 -10.71 4.16
C GLY A 38 10.11 -9.98 3.02
N ARG A 39 9.45 -9.75 1.88
CA ARG A 39 10.02 -8.97 0.78
C ARG A 39 10.23 -7.52 1.25
N VAL A 40 11.35 -6.95 0.85
CA VAL A 40 11.66 -5.53 1.05
C VAL A 40 11.84 -4.87 -0.31
N VAL A 41 11.16 -3.75 -0.54
CA VAL A 41 11.15 -3.06 -1.82
C VAL A 41 11.31 -1.56 -1.57
N SER A 42 12.26 -0.94 -2.26
CA SER A 42 12.52 0.50 -2.14
C SER A 42 12.16 1.23 -3.43
N GLY A 43 11.60 2.43 -3.30
CA GLY A 43 11.23 3.27 -4.44
C GLY A 43 10.56 4.57 -4.01
N THR A 44 10.09 5.31 -5.00
CA THR A 44 9.38 6.58 -4.81
C THR A 44 7.88 6.33 -4.78
N ILE A 45 7.20 6.92 -3.81
CA ILE A 45 5.74 7.01 -3.77
C ILE A 45 5.34 8.24 -4.58
N PRO A 46 4.75 8.09 -5.78
CA PRO A 46 4.36 9.24 -6.60
C PRO A 46 3.20 10.01 -5.97
N GLU A 47 2.26 9.29 -5.33
CA GLU A 47 1.07 9.86 -4.71
C GLU A 47 0.68 9.05 -3.47
N ARG A 48 0.07 9.73 -2.49
CA ARG A 48 -0.42 9.08 -1.27
C ARG A 48 -1.51 8.06 -1.65
N PRO A 49 -1.49 6.84 -1.10
CA PRO A 49 -2.53 5.86 -1.40
C PRO A 49 -3.90 6.31 -0.89
N THR A 50 -4.94 5.77 -1.52
CA THR A 50 -6.33 5.97 -1.09
C THR A 50 -6.84 4.69 -0.43
N LEU A 51 -7.50 4.83 0.72
CA LEU A 51 -8.29 3.77 1.32
C LEU A 51 -9.71 3.82 0.77
N GLN A 52 -10.24 2.68 0.39
CA GLN A 52 -11.57 2.56 -0.18
C GLN A 52 -12.17 1.18 0.10
N THR A 53 -13.45 1.04 -0.21
CA THR A 53 -14.16 -0.22 -0.09
C THR A 53 -13.85 -1.15 -1.27
N PHE A 54 -13.58 -2.41 -0.96
CA PHE A 54 -13.44 -3.50 -1.90
C PHE A 54 -14.32 -4.69 -1.50
N PHE A 55 -14.51 -5.61 -2.43
CA PHE A 55 -15.04 -6.95 -2.16
C PHE A 55 -13.94 -8.00 -2.30
N ASP A 56 -13.85 -8.92 -1.33
CA ASP A 56 -12.95 -10.07 -1.44
C ASP A 56 -13.57 -11.22 -2.28
N PRO A 57 -12.84 -12.31 -2.57
CA PRO A 57 -13.36 -13.44 -3.35
C PRO A 57 -14.58 -14.15 -2.72
N ASP A 58 -14.78 -14.02 -1.41
CA ASP A 58 -15.93 -14.57 -0.70
C ASP A 58 -17.14 -13.60 -0.74
N GLY A 59 -17.00 -12.44 -1.38
CA GLY A 59 -18.02 -11.41 -1.47
C GLY A 59 -18.15 -10.57 -0.20
N ARG A 60 -17.17 -10.62 0.71
CA ARG A 60 -17.18 -9.77 1.91
C ARG A 60 -16.75 -8.36 1.53
N GLU A 61 -17.49 -7.38 2.03
CA GLU A 61 -17.18 -5.97 1.89
C GLU A 61 -16.22 -5.53 3.00
N GLY A 62 -15.17 -4.78 2.65
CA GLY A 62 -14.27 -4.20 3.63
C GLY A 62 -13.33 -3.16 3.04
N THR A 63 -12.41 -2.65 3.85
CA THR A 63 -11.46 -1.61 3.45
C THR A 63 -10.12 -2.19 3.03
N ASN A 64 -9.52 -1.65 1.98
CA ASN A 64 -8.11 -1.83 1.64
C ASN A 64 -7.63 -0.57 0.88
N GLY A 65 -6.41 -0.59 0.37
CA GLY A 65 -5.87 0.43 -0.52
C GLY A 65 -4.83 -0.17 -1.47
N VAL A 66 -4.61 0.52 -2.58
CA VAL A 66 -3.55 0.21 -3.54
C VAL A 66 -2.60 1.40 -3.57
N PHE A 67 -1.30 1.14 -3.64
CA PHE A 67 -0.28 2.16 -3.81
C PHE A 67 0.64 1.83 -4.97
N ARG A 68 1.22 2.87 -5.56
CA ARG A 68 2.23 2.79 -6.60
C ARG A 68 3.62 2.97 -5.98
N LEU A 69 4.59 2.21 -6.48
CA LEU A 69 5.98 2.39 -6.11
C LEU A 69 6.84 2.40 -7.38
N ASP A 70 7.55 3.50 -7.57
CA ASP A 70 8.35 3.77 -8.76
C ASP A 70 9.83 3.54 -8.44
N HIS A 71 10.48 2.64 -9.17
CA HIS A 71 11.86 2.21 -8.90
C HIS A 71 12.94 3.12 -9.50
N GLY A 72 12.57 4.20 -10.20
CA GLY A 72 13.49 5.19 -10.75
C GLY A 72 14.44 4.70 -11.86
N GLN A 73 14.44 3.41 -12.20
CA GLN A 73 15.13 2.90 -13.39
C GLN A 73 14.19 2.99 -14.59
N GLU A 74 14.68 3.60 -15.67
CA GLU A 74 13.91 3.89 -16.91
C GLU A 74 13.25 2.64 -17.53
N ASP A 75 13.67 1.42 -17.14
CA ASP A 75 13.14 0.15 -17.63
C ASP A 75 12.32 -0.67 -16.60
N ILE A 76 12.14 -0.20 -15.36
CA ILE A 76 11.33 -0.93 -14.36
C ILE A 76 9.95 -0.29 -14.24
N ALA A 77 8.97 -0.97 -14.86
CA ALA A 77 7.55 -0.66 -14.82
C ALA A 77 7.07 -0.27 -13.41
N VAL A 78 6.20 0.76 -13.35
CA VAL A 78 5.37 1.11 -12.19
C VAL A 78 4.74 -0.16 -11.63
N ARG A 79 4.95 -0.44 -10.34
CA ARG A 79 4.34 -1.60 -9.66
C ARG A 79 3.25 -1.13 -8.72
N LEU A 80 2.11 -1.80 -8.81
CA LEU A 80 0.99 -1.63 -7.89
C LEU A 80 1.10 -2.68 -6.77
N PHE A 81 0.88 -2.24 -5.55
CA PHE A 81 0.93 -3.08 -4.35
C PHE A 81 -0.29 -2.83 -3.48
N TRP A 82 -0.72 -3.87 -2.76
CA TRP A 82 -1.77 -3.75 -1.75
C TRP A 82 -1.20 -3.18 -0.46
N LEU A 83 -1.89 -2.20 0.11
CA LEU A 83 -1.52 -1.61 1.38
C LEU A 83 -1.67 -2.61 2.53
N GLY A 84 -2.66 -3.50 2.45
CA GLY A 84 -2.88 -4.58 3.42
C GLY A 84 -1.68 -5.51 3.60
N ASP A 85 -0.88 -5.69 2.54
CA ASP A 85 0.29 -6.57 2.56
C ASP A 85 1.51 -5.95 3.25
N VAL A 86 1.45 -4.66 3.57
CA VAL A 86 2.57 -3.92 4.16
C VAL A 86 2.62 -4.13 5.67
N THR A 87 3.80 -4.48 6.16
CA THR A 87 4.11 -4.66 7.59
C THR A 87 4.96 -3.52 8.14
N GLY A 88 5.71 -2.82 7.30
CA GLY A 88 6.55 -1.70 7.71
C GLY A 88 6.88 -0.75 6.57
N VAL A 89 7.06 0.53 6.93
CA VAL A 89 7.48 1.60 6.02
C VAL A 89 8.59 2.38 6.69
N ARG A 90 9.69 2.58 5.97
CA ARG A 90 10.82 3.40 6.42
C ARG A 90 11.14 4.44 5.36
N ARG A 91 11.06 5.72 5.72
CA ARG A 91 11.52 6.81 4.86
C ARG A 91 13.04 6.76 4.74
N ILE A 92 13.54 6.90 3.51
CA ILE A 92 14.98 6.87 3.20
C ILE A 92 15.42 8.11 2.43
N ASP A 93 14.51 9.02 2.12
CA ASP A 93 14.84 10.36 1.65
C ASP A 93 15.61 11.12 2.74
N SER A 94 16.82 11.54 2.41
CA SER A 94 17.60 12.46 3.23
C SER A 94 17.14 13.86 2.84
N ARG A 95 16.30 14.46 3.68
CA ARG A 95 16.02 15.90 3.53
C ARG A 95 17.28 16.72 3.76
#